data_AF-A0A845HVA3-F1
#
_entry.id   AF-A0A845HVA3-F1
#
_cell.length_a   1.000
_cell.length_b   1.000
_cell.length_c   1.000
_cell.angle_alpha   90.00
_cell.angle_beta   90.00
_cell.angle_gamma   90.00
#
_symmetry.space_group_name_H-M   'P 1'
#
loop_
_entity.id
_entity.type
_entity.pdbx_description
1 polymer ?
#
loop_
_entity_poly.entity_id
_entity_poly.type
_entity_poly.pdbx_seq_one_letter_code
_entity_poly.pdbx_strand_id
1 'polypeptide(L)'
;MGRIMAYAGAWRQRVAQAYGWRALGVLALLVLGCRLGVAQVGPRYVLALDGAGAAPAARGAGQVQLAGKGLALISFQGLRILALGADADAYSAEAMAHWPQADLLVLTPAASGRYDGFAPLSGRSGLPVIVAADPHPLGAAAATGAQAASVATLYPLQLWDALHLNKGRVSLRVTALPGGAGSTELAGFMLDMGSGRATYRLYVSCLPLAQSEAQALGQRLPGADLALLPDRQVPQLLALQGKQAAGYAVPAALTAAGLTFKPVRR
;
A
#
# COMPACT_ATOMS: atom_id res chain seq x y z
N MET A 1 -72.11 -30.55 -24.90
CA MET A 1 -71.50 -29.41 -24.18
C MET A 1 -70.28 -29.87 -23.38
N GLY A 2 -69.13 -30.14 -24.01
CA GLY A 2 -68.00 -30.77 -23.28
C GLY A 2 -66.61 -30.65 -23.91
N ARG A 3 -66.34 -29.61 -24.72
CA ARG A 3 -65.04 -29.50 -25.44
C ARG A 3 -64.39 -28.11 -25.48
N ILE A 4 -64.87 -27.14 -24.68
CA ILE A 4 -64.31 -25.76 -24.71
C ILE A 4 -63.45 -25.42 -23.47
N MET A 5 -63.48 -26.22 -22.40
CA MET A 5 -62.74 -25.90 -21.16
C MET A 5 -61.25 -26.32 -21.12
N ALA A 6 -60.73 -27.07 -22.11
CA ALA A 6 -59.37 -27.61 -22.05
C ALA A 6 -58.25 -26.65 -22.53
N TYR A 7 -58.58 -25.55 -23.20
CA TYR A 7 -57.56 -24.68 -23.83
C TYR A 7 -57.03 -23.54 -22.94
N ALA A 8 -57.68 -23.21 -21.83
CA ALA A 8 -57.27 -22.09 -20.98
C ALA A 8 -56.10 -22.42 -20.02
N GLY A 9 -55.89 -23.69 -19.67
CA GLY A 9 -54.83 -24.11 -18.74
C GLY A 9 -53.42 -24.11 -19.34
N ALA A 10 -53.29 -24.55 -20.60
CA ALA A 10 -51.99 -24.73 -21.25
C ALA A 10 -51.30 -23.42 -21.66
N TRP A 11 -52.04 -22.31 -21.72
CA TRP A 11 -51.49 -20.98 -22.03
C TRP A 11 -50.90 -20.31 -20.78
N ARG A 12 -51.55 -20.44 -19.62
CA ARG A 12 -51.04 -19.89 -18.34
C ARG A 12 -49.75 -20.59 -17.87
N GLN A 13 -49.62 -21.90 -18.07
CA GLN A 13 -48.39 -22.62 -17.73
C GLN A 13 -47.17 -22.21 -18.60
N ARG A 14 -47.39 -21.92 -19.89
CA ARG A 14 -46.30 -21.47 -20.79
C ARG A 14 -45.82 -20.06 -20.51
N VAL A 15 -46.72 -19.15 -20.11
CA VAL A 15 -46.35 -17.77 -19.72
C VAL A 15 -45.61 -17.74 -18.38
N ALA A 16 -46.00 -18.58 -17.42
CA ALA A 16 -45.29 -18.72 -16.14
C ALA A 16 -43.88 -19.33 -16.30
N GLN A 17 -43.72 -20.32 -17.19
CA GLN A 17 -42.41 -20.87 -17.53
C GLN A 17 -41.49 -19.84 -18.22
N ALA A 18 -42.01 -19.06 -19.16
CA ALA A 18 -41.22 -18.05 -19.88
C ALA A 18 -40.70 -16.92 -18.95
N TYR A 19 -41.47 -16.55 -17.93
CA TYR A 19 -41.01 -15.61 -16.90
C TYR A 19 -39.93 -16.20 -15.98
N GLY A 20 -40.04 -17.49 -15.62
CA GLY A 20 -39.04 -18.18 -14.82
C GLY A 20 -37.67 -18.25 -15.51
N TRP A 21 -37.64 -18.54 -16.81
CA TRP A 21 -36.40 -18.58 -17.60
C TRP A 21 -35.74 -17.21 -17.75
N ARG A 22 -36.52 -16.14 -17.90
CA ARG A 22 -36.00 -14.76 -17.95
C ARG A 22 -35.41 -14.34 -16.60
N ALA A 23 -36.09 -14.64 -15.50
CA ALA A 23 -35.58 -14.35 -14.15
C ALA A 23 -34.28 -15.11 -13.86
N LEU A 24 -34.20 -16.39 -14.25
CA LEU A 24 -32.97 -17.19 -14.13
C LEU A 24 -31.84 -16.64 -15.00
N GLY A 25 -32.14 -16.21 -16.23
CA GLY A 25 -31.16 -15.59 -17.11
C GLY A 25 -30.59 -14.29 -16.55
N VAL A 26 -31.44 -13.41 -16.01
CA VAL A 26 -31.00 -12.16 -15.36
C VAL A 26 -30.18 -12.45 -14.11
N LEU A 27 -30.62 -13.39 -13.27
CA LEU A 27 -29.88 -13.78 -12.07
C LEU A 27 -28.51 -14.38 -12.42
N ALA A 28 -28.42 -15.23 -13.44
CA ALA A 28 -27.17 -15.80 -13.92
C ALA A 28 -26.22 -14.71 -14.44
N LEU A 29 -26.72 -13.76 -15.23
CA LEU A 29 -25.95 -12.60 -15.70
C LEU A 29 -25.46 -11.72 -14.54
N LEU A 30 -26.29 -11.50 -13.53
CA LEU A 30 -25.95 -10.69 -12.37
C LEU A 30 -24.90 -11.39 -11.49
N VAL A 31 -25.02 -12.69 -11.27
CA VAL A 31 -24.01 -13.50 -10.55
C VAL A 31 -22.70 -13.58 -11.33
N LEU A 32 -22.75 -13.74 -12.66
CA LEU A 32 -21.56 -13.78 -13.51
C LEU A 32 -20.87 -12.42 -13.55
N GLY A 33 -21.64 -11.33 -13.67
CA GLY A 33 -21.15 -9.95 -13.59
C GLY A 33 -20.54 -9.63 -12.22
N CYS A 34 -21.17 -10.06 -11.12
CA CYS A 34 -20.60 -9.93 -9.79
C CYS A 34 -19.31 -10.75 -9.64
N ARG A 35 -19.23 -11.97 -10.15
CA ARG A 35 -18.00 -12.79 -10.07
C ARG A 35 -16.86 -12.20 -10.89
N LEU A 36 -17.14 -11.70 -12.10
CA LEU A 36 -16.14 -11.06 -12.95
C LEU A 36 -15.69 -9.70 -12.39
N GLY A 37 -16.59 -8.95 -11.74
CA GLY A 37 -16.26 -7.67 -11.09
C GLY A 37 -15.53 -7.82 -9.75
N VAL A 38 -15.81 -8.88 -8.98
CA VAL A 38 -15.19 -9.09 -7.64
C VAL A 38 -13.86 -9.83 -7.71
N ALA A 39 -13.57 -10.58 -8.78
CA ALA A 39 -12.30 -11.28 -8.96
C ALA A 39 -11.07 -10.37 -9.02
N GLN A 40 -11.24 -9.05 -9.21
CA GLN A 40 -10.14 -8.07 -9.19
C GLN A 40 -9.92 -7.38 -7.85
N VAL A 41 -10.69 -7.70 -6.81
CA VAL A 41 -10.62 -7.03 -5.49
C VAL A 41 -9.84 -7.87 -4.47
N GLY A 42 -8.75 -8.49 -4.90
CA GLY A 42 -7.82 -9.23 -4.04
C GLY A 42 -6.45 -8.55 -3.99
N PRO A 43 -5.64 -8.78 -2.93
CA PRO A 43 -4.26 -8.30 -2.94
C PRO A 43 -3.50 -8.95 -4.10
N ARG A 44 -2.75 -8.13 -4.85
CA ARG A 44 -1.87 -8.59 -5.94
C ARG A 44 -0.76 -9.50 -5.42
N TYR A 45 -0.28 -9.22 -4.21
CA TYR A 45 0.76 -10.01 -3.55
C TYR A 45 0.39 -10.31 -2.10
N VAL A 46 0.74 -11.51 -1.64
CA VAL A 46 0.59 -11.94 -0.25
C VAL A 46 1.92 -12.50 0.24
N LEU A 47 2.43 -11.95 1.34
CA LEU A 47 3.68 -12.35 1.96
C LEU A 47 3.42 -12.82 3.39
N ALA A 48 4.09 -13.89 3.79
CA ALA A 48 4.16 -14.34 5.17
C ALA A 48 5.63 -14.32 5.59
N LEU A 49 5.93 -13.55 6.63
CA LEU A 49 7.26 -13.48 7.23
C LEU A 49 7.31 -14.26 8.54
N ASP A 50 8.45 -14.87 8.81
CA ASP A 50 8.68 -15.60 10.05
C ASP A 50 8.62 -14.66 11.27
N GLY A 51 7.76 -15.01 12.23
CA GLY A 51 7.59 -14.26 13.47
C GLY A 51 8.65 -14.59 14.54
N ALA A 52 9.51 -15.58 14.30
CA ALA A 52 10.37 -16.22 15.31
C ALA A 52 11.50 -15.33 15.88
N GLY A 53 11.78 -14.16 15.27
CA GLY A 53 12.80 -13.22 15.71
C GLY A 53 12.26 -11.87 16.22
N ALA A 54 10.94 -11.72 16.37
CA ALA A 54 10.39 -10.47 16.88
C ALA A 54 10.72 -10.33 18.37
N ALA A 55 11.71 -9.48 18.69
CA ALA A 55 11.91 -9.02 20.06
C ALA A 55 10.56 -8.56 20.63
N PRO A 56 10.25 -8.84 21.91
CA PRO A 56 8.97 -8.49 22.50
C PRO A 56 8.78 -6.98 22.36
N ALA A 57 7.91 -6.58 21.44
CA ALA A 57 7.62 -5.17 21.21
C ALA A 57 7.08 -4.60 22.52
N ALA A 58 7.63 -3.47 22.95
CA ALA A 58 7.02 -2.68 24.02
C ALA A 58 5.54 -2.49 23.66
N ARG A 59 4.65 -3.05 24.46
CA ARG A 59 3.21 -3.05 24.18
C ARG A 59 2.76 -1.59 24.02
N GLY A 60 2.29 -1.24 22.81
CA GLY A 60 1.36 -0.13 22.63
C GLY A 60 1.80 1.07 21.79
N ALA A 61 3.02 1.11 21.25
CA ALA A 61 3.42 2.20 20.37
C ALA A 61 4.25 1.73 19.16
N GLY A 62 3.99 2.35 18.01
CA GLY A 62 4.90 2.31 16.86
C GLY A 62 5.78 3.56 16.83
N GLN A 63 6.77 3.58 15.96
CA GLN A 63 7.72 4.67 15.82
C GLN A 63 8.09 4.89 14.35
N VAL A 64 8.29 6.15 13.97
CA VAL A 64 8.95 6.53 12.72
C VAL A 64 10.20 7.33 13.07
N GLN A 65 11.37 6.93 12.58
CA GLN A 65 12.64 7.60 12.91
C GLN A 65 13.53 7.74 11.68
N LEU A 66 14.40 8.75 11.69
CA LEU A 66 15.44 8.90 10.69
C LEU A 66 16.49 7.80 10.93
N ALA A 67 16.76 6.98 9.92
CA ALA A 67 17.72 5.88 9.97
C ALA A 67 18.94 6.10 9.05
N GLY A 68 18.94 7.20 8.30
CA GLY A 68 19.98 7.60 7.35
C GLY A 68 19.50 8.80 6.55
N LYS A 69 20.37 9.37 5.71
CA LYS A 69 20.03 10.53 4.87
C LYS A 69 18.95 10.17 3.84
N GLY A 70 17.74 10.68 4.03
CA GLY A 70 16.58 10.33 3.19
C GLY A 70 15.95 8.97 3.51
N LEU A 71 16.40 8.28 4.58
CA LEU A 71 15.89 6.96 4.99
C LEU A 71 15.07 7.06 6.27
N ALA A 72 13.81 6.65 6.19
CA ALA A 72 12.95 6.47 7.35
C ALA A 72 12.85 4.99 7.74
N LEU A 73 12.91 4.72 9.04
CA LEU A 73 12.55 3.43 9.64
C LEU A 73 11.21 3.57 10.35
N ILE A 74 10.24 2.77 9.91
CA ILE A 74 8.91 2.64 10.52
C ILE A 74 8.89 1.31 11.27
N SER A 75 8.61 1.37 12.57
CA SER A 75 8.53 0.19 13.43
C SER A 75 7.13 0.06 14.03
N PHE A 76 6.52 -1.12 13.89
CA PHE A 76 5.21 -1.42 14.44
C PHE A 76 5.15 -2.84 14.97
N GLN A 77 5.13 -3.00 16.29
CA GLN A 77 4.97 -4.30 16.97
C GLN A 77 5.93 -5.40 16.47
N GLY A 78 7.18 -5.05 16.16
CA GLY A 78 8.20 -5.99 15.67
C GLY A 78 8.27 -6.11 14.14
N LEU A 79 7.36 -5.48 13.40
CA LEU A 79 7.49 -5.23 11.96
C LEU A 79 8.36 -3.99 11.74
N ARG A 80 9.36 -4.09 10.85
CA ARG A 80 10.30 -3.02 10.51
C ARG A 80 10.26 -2.74 9.01
N ILE A 81 9.85 -1.54 8.63
CA ILE A 81 9.71 -1.11 7.24
C ILE A 81 10.69 0.03 6.99
N LEU A 82 11.51 -0.09 5.96
CA LEU A 82 12.31 1.01 5.45
C LEU A 82 11.55 1.75 4.35
N ALA A 83 11.62 3.08 4.35
CA ALA A 83 11.09 3.91 3.28
C ALA A 83 12.12 4.96 2.87
N LEU A 84 12.42 5.04 1.58
CA LEU A 84 13.28 6.06 0.99
C LEU A 84 12.96 6.25 -0.51
N GLY A 85 13.38 7.40 -1.03
CA GLY A 85 13.42 7.64 -2.47
C GLY A 85 14.63 7.00 -3.13
N ALA A 86 14.48 6.63 -4.39
CA ALA A 86 15.55 6.09 -5.22
C ALA A 86 16.68 7.08 -5.51
N ASP A 87 16.48 8.37 -5.22
CA ASP A 87 17.47 9.45 -5.29
C ASP A 87 17.90 9.96 -3.91
N ALA A 88 17.53 9.28 -2.83
CA ALA A 88 18.00 9.60 -1.49
C ALA A 88 19.48 9.22 -1.32
N ASP A 89 20.22 10.00 -0.54
CA ASP A 89 21.64 9.74 -0.24
C ASP A 89 21.86 8.34 0.39
N ALA A 90 20.86 7.85 1.14
CA ALA A 90 20.87 6.52 1.72
C ALA A 90 20.81 5.39 0.68
N TYR A 91 20.35 5.66 -0.56
CA TYR A 91 20.29 4.68 -1.64
C TYR A 91 21.64 4.54 -2.36
N SER A 92 22.68 4.19 -1.59
CA SER A 92 24.03 3.95 -2.08
C SER A 92 24.62 2.71 -1.41
N ALA A 93 25.54 2.02 -2.08
CA ALA A 93 26.15 0.80 -1.54
C ALA A 93 26.82 1.04 -0.15
N GLU A 94 27.47 2.19 0.02
CA GLU A 94 28.12 2.58 1.27
C GLU A 94 27.11 2.83 2.40
N ALA A 95 26.05 3.61 2.15
CA ALA A 95 25.03 3.87 3.16
C ALA A 95 24.25 2.59 3.51
N MET A 96 24.00 1.73 2.53
CA MET A 96 23.27 0.46 2.72
C MET A 96 23.98 -0.54 3.64
N ALA A 97 25.30 -0.50 3.74
CA ALA A 97 26.06 -1.30 4.70
C ALA A 97 25.63 -1.00 6.16
N HIS A 98 25.13 0.21 6.41
CA HIS A 98 24.74 0.70 7.73
C HIS A 98 23.23 0.71 7.95
N TRP A 99 22.43 0.29 6.97
CA TRP A 99 20.97 0.27 7.15
C TRP A 99 20.56 -0.70 8.25
N PRO A 100 19.60 -0.29 9.10
CA PRO A 100 19.08 -1.18 10.13
C PRO A 100 18.39 -2.39 9.49
N GLN A 101 18.26 -3.47 10.26
CA GLN A 101 17.48 -4.63 9.82
C GLN A 101 16.03 -4.23 9.51
N ALA A 102 15.49 -4.79 8.44
CA ALA A 102 14.15 -4.51 7.96
C ALA A 102 13.50 -5.78 7.40
N ASP A 103 12.18 -5.82 7.48
CA ASP A 103 11.32 -6.88 6.96
C ASP A 103 10.79 -6.56 5.55
N LEU A 104 10.74 -5.27 5.22
CA LEU A 104 10.19 -4.74 3.98
C LEU A 104 10.88 -3.42 3.65
N LEU A 105 11.11 -3.18 2.36
CA LEU A 105 11.53 -1.90 1.83
C LEU A 105 10.44 -1.31 0.92
N VAL A 106 10.11 -0.04 1.12
CA VAL A 106 9.30 0.77 0.20
C VAL A 106 10.24 1.74 -0.50
N LEU A 107 10.51 1.49 -1.77
CA LEU A 107 11.38 2.32 -2.59
C LEU A 107 10.50 3.21 -3.48
N THR A 108 10.47 4.51 -3.19
CA THR A 108 9.72 5.48 -3.98
C THR A 108 10.52 5.92 -5.20
N PRO A 109 9.84 6.38 -6.28
CA PRO A 109 10.51 6.99 -7.41
C PRO A 109 11.49 8.10 -7.03
N ALA A 110 12.50 8.30 -7.89
CA ALA A 110 13.43 9.42 -7.75
C ALA A 110 12.67 10.73 -7.97
N ALA A 111 12.60 11.58 -6.94
CA ALA A 111 11.93 12.88 -7.03
C ALA A 111 12.62 13.83 -8.04
N SER A 112 13.89 13.60 -8.30
CA SER A 112 14.77 14.49 -9.08
C SER A 112 15.43 13.82 -10.29
N GLY A 113 14.98 12.61 -10.66
CA GLY A 113 15.36 11.94 -11.91
C GLY A 113 16.70 11.19 -11.91
N ARG A 114 17.52 11.23 -10.85
CA ARG A 114 18.70 10.35 -10.74
C ARG A 114 18.27 9.00 -10.16
N TYR A 115 18.39 7.95 -10.96
CA TYR A 115 18.11 6.58 -10.56
C TYR A 115 19.28 5.68 -10.96
N ASP A 116 19.99 5.15 -9.97
CA ASP A 116 21.18 4.30 -10.18
C ASP A 116 20.82 2.81 -10.35
N GLY A 117 19.58 2.52 -10.74
CA GLY A 117 19.10 1.15 -10.90
C GLY A 117 18.88 0.43 -9.57
N PHE A 118 18.83 -0.90 -9.64
CA PHE A 118 18.73 -1.78 -8.46
C PHE A 118 20.10 -2.27 -7.97
N ALA A 119 21.20 -1.82 -8.58
CA ALA A 119 22.55 -2.26 -8.23
C ALA A 119 22.87 -2.12 -6.73
N PRO A 120 22.48 -1.03 -6.03
CA PRO A 120 22.70 -0.90 -4.58
C PRO A 120 22.05 -2.03 -3.77
N LEU A 121 20.92 -2.58 -4.23
CA LEU A 121 20.19 -3.62 -3.51
C LEU A 121 20.87 -5.00 -3.51
N SER A 122 21.94 -5.19 -4.29
CA SER A 122 22.56 -6.50 -4.52
C SER A 122 23.10 -7.15 -3.24
N GLY A 123 23.46 -6.35 -2.23
CA GLY A 123 23.88 -6.83 -0.91
C GLY A 123 22.74 -7.21 0.03
N ARG A 124 21.47 -7.13 -0.39
CA ARG A 124 20.27 -7.35 0.45
C ARG A 124 19.37 -8.43 -0.14
N SER A 125 19.97 -9.57 -0.49
CA SER A 125 19.21 -10.72 -0.98
C SER A 125 18.10 -11.14 -0.02
N GLY A 126 16.91 -11.39 -0.58
CA GLY A 126 15.74 -11.83 0.17
C GLY A 126 14.93 -10.73 0.87
N LEU A 127 15.37 -9.46 0.86
CA LEU A 127 14.53 -8.34 1.33
C LEU A 127 13.40 -8.07 0.31
N PRO A 128 12.12 -8.15 0.71
CA PRO A 128 11.00 -7.73 -0.14
C PRO A 128 11.06 -6.22 -0.40
N VAL A 129 10.94 -5.82 -1.67
CA VAL A 129 11.00 -4.40 -2.08
C VAL A 129 9.75 -4.03 -2.87
N ILE A 130 8.96 -3.11 -2.34
CA ILE A 130 7.83 -2.51 -3.03
C ILE A 130 8.33 -1.36 -3.90
N VAL A 131 7.90 -1.35 -5.15
CA VAL A 131 8.20 -0.30 -6.12
C VAL A 131 6.92 0.11 -6.86
N ALA A 132 6.89 1.33 -7.39
CA ALA A 132 5.83 1.76 -8.31
C ALA A 132 6.00 1.04 -9.67
N ALA A 133 4.91 0.50 -10.22
CA ALA A 133 4.92 -0.28 -11.46
C ALA A 133 4.77 0.55 -12.75
N ASP A 134 4.46 1.84 -12.63
CA ASP A 134 4.21 2.81 -13.73
C ASP A 134 5.52 3.22 -14.46
N PRO A 135 5.50 3.92 -15.63
CA PRO A 135 6.61 3.93 -16.61
C PRO A 135 7.89 4.64 -16.14
N HIS A 136 7.97 4.99 -14.86
CA HIS A 136 9.23 5.30 -14.22
C HIS A 136 10.23 4.14 -14.41
N PRO A 137 11.53 4.47 -14.57
CA PRO A 137 12.55 3.49 -14.87
C PRO A 137 12.65 2.37 -13.81
N LEU A 138 12.25 2.63 -12.57
CA LEU A 138 12.09 1.63 -11.50
C LEU A 138 11.07 0.54 -11.84
N GLY A 139 9.86 0.94 -12.25
CA GLY A 139 8.78 0.03 -12.59
C GLY A 139 9.07 -0.76 -13.87
N ALA A 140 9.63 -0.09 -14.88
CA ALA A 140 10.05 -0.73 -16.13
C ALA A 140 11.19 -1.76 -15.91
N ALA A 141 12.18 -1.44 -15.08
CA ALA A 141 13.26 -2.37 -14.73
C ALA A 141 12.76 -3.54 -13.86
N ALA A 142 11.78 -3.30 -12.98
CA ALA A 142 11.14 -4.37 -12.20
C ALA A 142 10.30 -5.31 -13.09
N ALA A 143 9.60 -4.77 -14.08
CA ALA A 143 8.75 -5.54 -15.00
C ALA A 143 9.53 -6.42 -15.98
N THR A 144 10.76 -6.02 -16.34
CA THR A 144 11.61 -6.74 -17.31
C THR A 144 12.41 -7.89 -16.71
N GLY A 145 12.41 -8.05 -15.37
CA GLY A 145 12.92 -9.24 -14.65
C GLY A 145 14.42 -9.55 -14.76
N ALA A 146 15.13 -9.00 -15.74
CA ALA A 146 16.49 -9.41 -16.11
C ALA A 146 17.60 -8.90 -15.18
N GLN A 147 17.35 -7.84 -14.40
CA GLN A 147 18.31 -7.31 -13.40
C GLN A 147 17.86 -7.52 -11.94
N ALA A 148 16.61 -7.93 -11.72
CA ALA A 148 16.04 -8.08 -10.38
C ALA A 148 16.27 -9.47 -9.76
N ALA A 149 16.48 -10.50 -10.60
CA ALA A 149 16.37 -11.90 -10.20
C ALA A 149 17.45 -12.40 -9.21
N SER A 150 18.56 -11.67 -8.99
CA SER A 150 19.64 -12.08 -8.09
C SER A 150 19.89 -11.17 -6.88
N VAL A 151 19.10 -10.11 -6.72
CA VAL A 151 19.48 -8.94 -5.90
C VAL A 151 18.46 -8.66 -4.78
N ALA A 152 17.17 -8.62 -5.09
CA ALA A 152 16.08 -8.45 -4.12
C ALA A 152 14.75 -8.92 -4.73
N THR A 153 13.78 -9.34 -3.92
CA THR A 153 12.47 -9.74 -4.44
C THR A 153 11.60 -8.49 -4.63
N LEU A 154 11.39 -8.09 -5.88
CA LEU A 154 10.61 -6.89 -6.22
C LEU A 154 9.11 -7.19 -6.29
N TYR A 155 8.32 -6.25 -5.77
CA TYR A 155 6.86 -6.28 -5.75
C TYR A 155 6.32 -4.98 -6.38
N PRO A 156 6.22 -4.92 -7.71
CA PRO A 156 5.72 -3.74 -8.42
C PRO A 156 4.21 -3.57 -8.21
N LEU A 157 3.79 -2.42 -7.67
CA LEU A 157 2.39 -2.06 -7.48
C LEU A 157 1.95 -0.98 -8.47
N GLN A 158 0.87 -1.24 -9.19
CA GLN A 158 0.14 -0.25 -9.99
C GLN A 158 -0.91 0.45 -9.12
N LEU A 159 -1.53 1.52 -9.63
CA LEU A 159 -2.63 2.17 -8.96
C LEU A 159 -3.69 1.18 -8.47
N TRP A 160 -4.07 1.33 -7.20
CA TRP A 160 -5.04 0.50 -6.49
C TRP A 160 -4.62 -0.93 -6.20
N ASP A 161 -3.44 -1.37 -6.67
CA ASP A 161 -2.88 -2.64 -6.23
C ASP A 161 -2.60 -2.60 -4.73
N ALA A 162 -2.76 -3.77 -4.11
CA ALA A 162 -2.41 -3.99 -2.73
C ALA A 162 -1.46 -5.17 -2.56
N LEU A 163 -0.49 -5.02 -1.66
CA LEU A 163 0.32 -6.10 -1.12
C LEU A 163 -0.07 -6.30 0.34
N HIS A 164 -0.33 -7.55 0.72
CA HIS A 164 -0.61 -7.94 2.10
C HIS A 164 0.59 -8.68 2.66
N LEU A 165 1.02 -8.31 3.85
CA LEU A 165 2.13 -8.93 4.55
C LEU A 165 1.70 -9.25 5.97
N ASN A 166 1.97 -10.49 6.41
CA ASN A 166 1.73 -10.91 7.77
C ASN A 166 3.04 -11.32 8.44
N LYS A 167 3.23 -10.91 9.71
CA LYS A 167 4.34 -11.32 10.57
C LYS A 167 3.79 -11.64 11.96
N GLY A 168 3.59 -12.92 12.25
CA GLY A 168 2.93 -13.36 13.48
C GLY A 168 1.51 -12.79 13.60
N ARG A 169 1.26 -11.92 14.59
CA ARG A 169 -0.05 -11.26 14.81
C ARG A 169 -0.18 -9.90 14.12
N VAL A 170 0.92 -9.40 13.55
CA VAL A 170 0.96 -8.10 12.87
C VAL A 170 0.62 -8.32 11.40
N SER A 171 -0.28 -7.49 10.88
CA SER A 171 -0.58 -7.40 9.46
C SER A 171 -0.21 -6.02 8.93
N LEU A 172 0.21 -5.98 7.67
CA LEU A 172 0.45 -4.79 6.89
C LEU A 172 -0.27 -4.96 5.55
N ARG A 173 -1.09 -3.98 5.18
CA ARG A 173 -1.54 -3.81 3.81
C ARG A 173 -0.88 -2.57 3.23
N VAL A 174 -0.18 -2.73 2.12
CA VAL A 174 0.38 -1.63 1.33
C VAL A 174 -0.50 -1.43 0.12
N THR A 175 -1.10 -0.25 -0.05
CA THR A 175 -1.95 0.06 -1.21
C THR A 175 -1.36 1.23 -1.98
N ALA A 176 -1.16 1.06 -3.29
CA ALA A 176 -0.75 2.16 -4.16
C ALA A 176 -1.93 3.09 -4.44
N LEU A 177 -1.74 4.40 -4.24
CA LEU A 177 -2.79 5.40 -4.33
C LEU A 177 -2.49 6.45 -5.40
N PRO A 178 -3.53 6.98 -6.07
CA PRO A 178 -3.37 8.08 -6.99
C PRO A 178 -3.11 9.40 -6.27
N GLY A 179 -2.73 10.41 -7.06
CA GLY A 179 -2.62 11.79 -6.62
C GLY A 179 -3.95 12.48 -6.34
N GLY A 180 -4.02 13.77 -6.68
CA GLY A 180 -5.24 14.57 -6.56
C GLY A 180 -6.40 14.00 -7.40
N ALA A 181 -7.60 14.57 -7.22
CA ALA A 181 -8.79 14.16 -7.96
C ALA A 181 -8.53 14.17 -9.48
N GLY A 182 -8.83 13.05 -10.15
CA GLY A 182 -8.61 12.88 -11.59
C GLY A 182 -7.19 12.48 -11.99
N SER A 183 -6.25 12.35 -11.04
CA SER A 183 -4.90 11.87 -11.33
C SER A 183 -4.90 10.38 -11.66
N THR A 184 -4.24 10.03 -12.75
CA THR A 184 -3.94 8.65 -13.16
C THR A 184 -2.51 8.26 -12.80
N GLU A 185 -1.81 9.05 -12.00
CA GLU A 185 -0.43 8.80 -11.59
C GLU A 185 -0.38 8.32 -10.14
N LEU A 186 0.48 7.33 -9.89
CA LEU A 186 0.80 6.87 -8.53
C LEU A 186 1.50 8.00 -7.76
N ALA A 187 0.86 8.47 -6.69
CA ALA A 187 1.38 9.55 -5.85
C ALA A 187 1.93 9.07 -4.51
N GLY A 188 1.65 7.82 -4.11
CA GLY A 188 2.17 7.26 -2.87
C GLY A 188 1.60 5.90 -2.50
N PHE A 189 2.03 5.42 -1.34
CA PHE A 189 1.62 4.15 -0.77
C PHE A 189 0.94 4.39 0.58
N MET A 190 -0.24 3.80 0.79
CA MET A 190 -0.85 3.71 2.11
C MET A 190 -0.39 2.45 2.82
N LEU A 191 0.20 2.61 4.00
CA LEU A 191 0.59 1.55 4.91
C LEU A 191 -0.47 1.41 6.00
N ASP A 192 -1.33 0.41 5.84
CA ASP A 192 -2.34 0.03 6.82
C ASP A 192 -1.75 -1.05 7.75
N MET A 193 -1.21 -0.63 8.89
CA MET A 193 -0.62 -1.53 9.90
C MET A 193 -1.68 -1.94 10.92
N GLY A 194 -1.74 -3.23 11.25
CA GLY A 194 -2.74 -3.80 12.14
C GLY A 194 -2.17 -4.86 13.09
N SER A 195 -2.77 -4.98 14.27
CA SER A 195 -2.56 -6.09 15.21
C SER A 195 -3.82 -6.25 16.05
N GLY A 196 -4.60 -7.29 15.74
CA GLY A 196 -5.95 -7.45 16.28
C GLY A 196 -6.86 -6.27 15.90
N ARG A 197 -7.38 -5.55 16.90
CA ARG A 197 -8.24 -4.35 16.71
C ARG A 197 -7.46 -3.03 16.67
N ALA A 198 -6.16 -3.07 16.90
CA ALA A 198 -5.32 -1.88 16.91
C ALA A 198 -4.77 -1.64 15.50
N THR A 199 -5.00 -0.46 14.95
CA THR A 199 -4.60 -0.09 13.58
C THR A 199 -3.90 1.26 13.54
N TYR A 200 -3.03 1.47 12.56
CA TYR A 200 -2.41 2.75 12.28
C TYR A 200 -2.18 2.90 10.78
N ARG A 201 -2.53 4.05 10.21
CA ARG A 201 -2.43 4.31 8.77
C ARG A 201 -1.40 5.38 8.50
N LEU A 202 -0.37 5.03 7.74
CA LEU A 202 0.72 5.94 7.37
C LEU A 202 0.81 6.03 5.85
N TYR A 203 0.74 7.24 5.29
CA TYR A 203 0.92 7.49 3.87
C TYR A 203 2.38 7.83 3.54
N VAL A 204 3.00 7.10 2.63
CA VAL A 204 4.33 7.41 2.10
C VAL A 204 4.16 8.07 0.73
N SER A 205 4.50 9.35 0.63
CA SER A 205 4.41 10.07 -0.65
C SER A 205 5.56 9.66 -1.58
N CYS A 206 5.25 9.48 -2.86
CA CYS A 206 6.24 9.26 -3.92
C CYS A 206 6.76 10.57 -4.52
N LEU A 207 6.06 11.68 -4.27
CA LEU A 207 6.35 12.98 -4.86
C LEU A 207 6.62 14.00 -3.75
N PRO A 208 7.55 14.96 -3.99
CA PRO A 208 7.60 16.19 -3.20
C PRO A 208 6.26 16.92 -3.36
N LEU A 209 5.74 17.48 -2.27
CA LEU A 209 4.48 18.21 -2.28
C LEU A 209 4.72 19.67 -1.94
N ALA A 210 4.06 20.57 -2.67
CA ALA A 210 3.96 21.96 -2.24
C ALA A 210 3.18 22.05 -0.92
N GLN A 211 3.38 23.13 -0.16
CA GLN A 211 2.75 23.28 1.15
C GLN A 211 1.21 23.21 1.10
N SER A 212 0.60 23.78 0.07
CA SER A 212 -0.86 23.71 -0.14
C SER A 212 -1.36 22.29 -0.40
N GLU A 213 -0.61 21.51 -1.17
CA GLU A 213 -0.93 20.10 -1.44
C GLU A 213 -0.77 19.23 -0.19
N ALA A 214 0.28 19.49 0.60
CA ALA A 214 0.50 18.85 1.88
C ALA A 214 -0.68 19.12 2.84
N GLN A 215 -1.15 20.37 2.92
CA GLN A 215 -2.32 20.73 3.73
C GLN A 215 -3.62 20.05 3.27
N ALA A 216 -3.77 19.79 1.97
CA ALA A 216 -4.92 19.10 1.41
C ALA A 216 -4.92 17.58 1.66
N LEU A 217 -3.79 16.99 2.08
CA LEU A 217 -3.67 15.54 2.28
C LEU A 217 -4.69 14.98 3.28
N GLY A 218 -4.98 15.72 4.36
CA GLY A 218 -5.94 15.27 5.38
C GLY A 218 -7.35 15.09 4.81
N GLN A 219 -7.74 15.91 3.84
CA GLN A 219 -9.02 15.79 3.13
C GLN A 219 -8.98 14.67 2.09
N ARG A 220 -7.85 14.52 1.40
CA ARG A 220 -7.66 13.51 0.35
C ARG A 220 -7.56 12.08 0.89
N LEU A 221 -7.01 11.92 2.08
CA LEU A 221 -6.67 10.62 2.68
C LEU A 221 -7.44 10.41 4.00
N PRO A 222 -8.78 10.23 3.95
CA PRO A 222 -9.57 10.07 5.16
C PRO A 222 -9.12 8.83 5.95
N GLY A 223 -8.86 9.06 7.24
CA GLY A 223 -8.42 8.04 8.20
C GLY A 223 -6.92 7.74 8.17
N ALA A 224 -6.12 8.41 7.34
CA ALA A 224 -4.67 8.40 7.48
C ALA A 224 -4.28 9.19 8.73
N ASP A 225 -3.35 8.66 9.53
CA ASP A 225 -2.93 9.27 10.78
C ASP A 225 -1.69 10.15 10.57
N LEU A 226 -0.78 9.71 9.69
CA LEU A 226 0.51 10.34 9.42
C LEU A 226 0.86 10.26 7.93
N ALA A 227 1.53 11.28 7.41
CA ALA A 227 2.18 11.25 6.11
C ALA A 227 3.70 11.42 6.26
N LEU A 228 4.44 10.62 5.49
CA LEU A 228 5.88 10.71 5.29
C LEU A 228 6.12 11.28 3.89
N LEU A 229 6.74 12.46 3.82
CA LEU A 229 7.04 13.17 2.58
C LEU A 229 8.52 12.96 2.23
N PRO A 230 8.84 12.67 0.95
CA PRO A 230 10.20 12.38 0.53
C PRO A 230 11.05 13.66 0.55
N ASP A 231 12.31 13.49 0.92
CA ASP A 231 13.37 14.47 0.79
C ASP A 231 14.71 13.71 0.68
N ARG A 232 15.67 14.25 -0.06
CA ARG A 232 16.95 13.55 -0.30
C ARG A 232 17.77 13.34 0.97
N GLN A 233 17.66 14.25 1.94
CA GLN A 233 18.47 14.25 3.16
C GLN A 233 17.65 13.95 4.40
N VAL A 234 16.49 14.58 4.55
CA VAL A 234 15.68 14.47 5.76
C VAL A 234 14.21 14.41 5.40
N PRO A 235 13.60 13.20 5.35
CA PRO A 235 12.17 13.05 5.10
C PRO A 235 11.35 13.88 6.08
N GLN A 236 10.18 14.33 5.68
CA GLN A 236 9.32 15.16 6.53
C GLN A 236 8.10 14.37 6.99
N LEU A 237 7.64 14.66 8.21
CA LEU A 237 6.42 14.13 8.78
C LEU A 237 5.34 15.20 8.80
N LEU A 238 4.14 14.81 8.41
CA LEU A 238 2.93 15.62 8.53
C LEU A 238 1.86 14.80 9.23
N ALA A 239 1.35 15.29 10.37
CA ALA A 239 0.23 14.62 11.02
C ALA A 239 -1.08 15.00 10.35
N LEU A 240 -1.89 13.98 10.01
CA LEU A 240 -3.14 14.17 9.28
C LEU A 240 -4.36 14.11 10.20
N GLN A 241 -4.27 13.39 11.31
CA GLN A 241 -5.37 13.25 12.28
C GLN A 241 -4.87 13.18 13.75
N GLY A 242 -5.81 13.38 14.69
CA GLY A 242 -5.61 13.18 16.13
C GLY A 242 -4.78 14.26 16.83
N LYS A 243 -4.38 13.99 18.09
CA LYS A 243 -3.56 14.93 18.90
C LYS A 243 -2.20 15.26 18.25
N GLN A 244 -1.71 14.41 17.35
CA GLN A 244 -0.49 14.65 16.59
C GLN A 244 -0.66 15.78 15.56
N ALA A 245 -1.86 15.99 15.02
CA ALA A 245 -2.15 17.12 14.12
C ALA A 245 -1.98 18.48 14.81
N ALA A 246 -2.13 18.55 16.14
CA ALA A 246 -1.91 19.77 16.90
C ALA A 246 -0.42 20.16 17.03
N GLY A 247 0.51 19.21 16.85
CA GLY A 247 1.96 19.46 16.89
C GLY A 247 2.65 19.49 15.53
N TYR A 248 2.02 18.93 14.49
CA TYR A 248 2.58 18.78 13.14
C TYR A 248 1.57 19.15 12.05
N ALA A 249 0.87 20.28 12.21
CA ALA A 249 0.01 20.85 11.16
C ALA A 249 0.80 21.35 9.94
N VAL A 250 2.12 21.45 10.08
CA VAL A 250 3.09 21.79 9.04
C VAL A 250 4.07 20.61 8.94
N PRO A 251 4.54 20.25 7.72
CA PRO A 251 5.59 19.25 7.58
C PRO A 251 6.81 19.60 8.45
N ALA A 252 7.25 18.65 9.27
CA ALA A 252 8.42 18.80 10.12
C ALA A 252 9.48 17.76 9.76
N ALA A 253 10.75 18.15 9.81
CA ALA A 253 11.86 17.25 9.53
C ALA A 253 11.86 16.03 10.48
N LEU A 254 12.02 14.84 9.92
CA LEU A 254 12.17 13.59 10.68
C LEU A 254 13.52 13.59 11.40
N THR A 255 13.52 13.25 12.68
CA THR A 255 14.75 13.23 13.50
C THR A 255 15.13 11.80 13.87
N ALA A 256 16.38 11.61 14.34
CA ALA A 256 16.83 10.33 14.86
C ALA A 256 16.07 9.89 16.14
N ALA A 257 15.57 10.86 16.93
CA ALA A 257 14.67 10.57 18.05
C ALA A 257 13.33 9.98 17.58
N GLY A 258 12.91 10.38 16.38
CA GLY A 258 11.69 9.90 15.74
C GLY A 258 10.41 10.42 16.38
N LEU A 259 9.29 9.98 15.81
CA LEU A 259 7.94 10.22 16.29
C LEU A 259 7.34 8.89 16.75
N THR A 260 7.00 8.81 18.04
CA THR A 260 6.21 7.70 18.58
C THR A 260 4.73 7.93 18.28
N PHE A 261 4.05 6.89 17.84
CA PHE A 261 2.61 6.91 17.58
C PHE A 261 1.90 5.76 18.30
N LYS A 262 0.64 6.00 18.67
CA LYS A 262 -0.21 4.98 19.31
C LYS A 262 -1.25 4.50 18.31
N PRO A 263 -1.35 3.18 18.06
CA PRO A 263 -2.40 2.67 17.19
C PRO A 263 -3.77 2.98 17.79
N VAL A 264 -4.73 3.26 16.91
CA VAL A 264 -6.12 3.53 17.26
C VAL A 264 -6.94 2.25 17.11
N ARG A 265 -7.91 2.09 18.00
CA ARG A 265 -8.86 0.99 17.89
C ARG A 265 -9.90 1.35 16.83
N ARG A 266 -9.95 0.58 15.75
CA ARG A 266 -10.94 0.71 14.67
C ARG A 266 -11.75 -0.58 14.56
#